data_AF-A0AAD3N401-F1
#
_entry.id   AF-A0AAD3N401-F1
#
_cell.length_a   1.000
_cell.length_b   1.000
_cell.length_c   1.000
_cell.angle_alpha   90.00
_cell.angle_beta   90.00
_cell.angle_gamma   90.00
#
_symmetry.space_group_name_H-M   'P 1'
#
loop_
_entity.id
_entity.type
_entity.pdbx_description
1 polymer ?
#
loop_
_entity_poly.entity_id
_entity_poly.type
_entity_poly.pdbx_seq_one_letter_code
_entity_poly.pdbx_strand_id
1 'polypeptide(L)'
;MEGPEPDRKEAHLEIQDHFRRNALIIISSMLRWWKDSGKGKLLVDEIIHSIFFLGKINTAPYTPEKIIGDKEMLVKLREKFPRPFDYYLSHVPKRSPFSCVMDMTR
;
A
#
# COMPACT_ATOMS: atom_id res chain seq x y z
N MET A 1 23.07 22.53 -30.36
CA MET A 1 21.86 21.68 -30.39
C MET A 1 21.94 20.80 -29.16
N GLU A 2 21.26 21.18 -28.09
CA GLU A 2 21.07 20.31 -26.94
C GLU A 2 20.13 19.18 -27.37
N GLY A 3 20.58 17.93 -27.20
CA GLY A 3 19.79 16.74 -27.53
C GLY A 3 18.53 16.66 -26.67
N PRO A 4 17.47 15.97 -27.13
CA PRO A 4 16.23 15.87 -26.38
C PRO A 4 16.53 15.17 -25.04
N GLU A 5 16.28 15.86 -23.93
CA GLU A 5 16.31 15.28 -22.60
C GLU A 5 15.34 14.07 -22.59
N PRO A 6 15.79 12.83 -22.35
CA PRO A 6 14.89 11.72 -22.19
C PRO A 6 14.07 11.92 -20.90
N ASP A 7 12.87 12.41 -21.11
CA ASP A 7 11.63 11.91 -20.54
C ASP A 7 11.57 11.72 -19.02
N ARG A 8 11.58 12.85 -18.29
CA ARG A 8 11.16 12.91 -16.87
C ARG A 8 9.76 12.32 -16.61
N LYS A 9 8.93 12.09 -17.63
CA LYS A 9 7.57 11.55 -17.46
C LYS A 9 7.57 10.02 -17.48
N GLU A 10 8.36 9.38 -18.33
CA GLU A 10 8.55 7.93 -18.44
C GLU A 10 9.18 7.36 -17.17
N ALA A 11 10.25 7.98 -16.67
CA ALA A 11 10.86 7.58 -15.40
C ALA A 11 9.88 7.70 -14.21
N HIS A 12 9.01 8.72 -14.22
CA HIS A 12 7.96 8.86 -13.21
C HIS A 12 6.84 7.81 -13.36
N LEU A 13 6.49 7.39 -14.58
CA LEU A 13 5.51 6.34 -14.85
C LEU A 13 6.03 4.96 -14.42
N GLU A 14 7.31 4.67 -14.63
CA GLU A 14 7.94 3.42 -14.18
C GLU A 14 8.00 3.34 -12.65
N ILE A 15 8.49 4.38 -11.97
CA ILE A 15 8.53 4.44 -10.49
C ILE A 15 7.11 4.33 -9.90
N GLN A 16 6.12 4.93 -10.57
CA GLN A 16 4.70 4.83 -10.24
C GLN A 16 4.17 3.39 -10.32
N ASP A 17 4.50 2.66 -11.37
CA ASP A 17 4.08 1.27 -11.53
C ASP A 17 4.73 0.36 -10.49
N HIS A 18 6.01 0.59 -10.18
CA HIS A 18 6.73 -0.15 -9.13
C HIS A 18 6.07 0.00 -7.76
N PHE A 19 5.66 1.21 -7.37
CA PHE A 19 4.99 1.43 -6.08
C PHE A 19 3.67 0.64 -6.02
N ARG A 20 2.82 0.76 -7.04
CA ARG A 20 1.53 0.07 -7.10
C ARG A 20 1.71 -1.45 -7.04
N ARG A 21 2.63 -1.99 -7.85
CA ARG A 21 2.90 -3.42 -7.93
C ARG A 21 3.42 -3.96 -6.60
N ASN A 22 4.37 -3.26 -5.97
CA ASN A 22 4.92 -3.64 -4.68
C ASN A 22 3.86 -3.58 -3.57
N ALA A 23 3.05 -2.52 -3.55
CA ALA A 23 1.94 -2.38 -2.61
C ALA A 23 0.95 -3.56 -2.74
N LEU A 24 0.57 -3.92 -3.97
CA LEU A 24 -0.36 -5.03 -4.22
C LEU A 24 0.22 -6.39 -3.81
N ILE A 25 1.51 -6.62 -4.04
CA ILE A 25 2.22 -7.84 -3.60
C ILE A 25 2.21 -7.94 -2.08
N ILE A 26 2.53 -6.85 -1.37
CA ILE A 26 2.57 -6.83 0.10
C ILE A 26 1.17 -7.08 0.68
N ILE A 27 0.16 -6.35 0.20
CA ILE A 27 -1.23 -6.53 0.66
C ILE A 27 -1.69 -7.98 0.43
N SER A 28 -1.44 -8.53 -0.76
CA SER A 28 -1.83 -9.92 -1.09
C SER A 28 -1.11 -10.94 -0.20
N SER A 29 0.18 -10.73 0.07
CA SER A 29 0.96 -11.61 0.93
C SER A 29 0.47 -11.57 2.39
N MET A 30 0.17 -10.37 2.89
CA MET A 30 -0.36 -10.20 4.25
C MET A 30 -1.75 -10.80 4.42
N LEU A 31 -2.62 -10.65 3.40
CA LEU A 31 -3.94 -11.28 3.41
C LEU A 31 -3.86 -12.80 3.39
N ARG A 32 -2.93 -13.36 2.60
CA ARG A 32 -2.69 -14.81 2.56
C ARG A 32 -2.22 -15.32 3.92
N TRP A 33 -1.20 -14.67 4.49
CA TRP A 33 -0.68 -15.04 5.80
C TRP A 33 -1.73 -14.94 6.91
N TRP A 34 -2.57 -13.90 6.89
CA TRP A 34 -3.68 -13.78 7.84
C TRP A 34 -4.72 -14.88 7.67
N LYS A 35 -5.04 -15.26 6.41
CA LYS A 35 -5.96 -16.37 6.12
C LYS A 35 -5.41 -17.71 6.63
N ASP A 36 -4.10 -17.94 6.51
CA ASP A 36 -3.46 -19.21 6.88
C ASP A 36 -3.18 -19.31 8.38
N SER A 37 -2.79 -18.21 9.03
CA SER A 37 -2.44 -18.20 10.47
C SER A 37 -3.62 -17.88 11.38
N GLY A 38 -4.66 -17.20 10.87
CA GLY A 38 -5.78 -16.65 11.65
C GLY A 38 -5.38 -15.57 12.66
N LYS A 39 -4.10 -15.20 12.74
CA LYS A 39 -3.52 -14.27 13.72
C LYS A 39 -3.06 -12.99 13.03
N GLY A 40 -2.85 -11.93 13.80
CA GLY A 40 -2.23 -10.71 13.28
C GLY A 40 -3.13 -9.78 12.44
N LYS A 41 -4.47 -9.85 12.60
CA LYS A 41 -5.41 -8.92 11.94
C LYS A 41 -5.01 -7.45 12.14
N LEU A 42 -4.59 -7.08 13.35
CA LEU A 42 -4.15 -5.72 13.68
C LEU A 42 -2.92 -5.30 12.87
N LEU A 43 -2.00 -6.21 12.62
CA LEU A 43 -0.80 -5.90 11.86
C LEU A 43 -1.08 -5.77 10.36
N VAL A 44 -2.01 -6.58 9.83
CA VAL A 44 -2.50 -6.40 8.46
C VAL A 44 -3.19 -5.04 8.32
N ASP A 45 -3.99 -4.64 9.31
CA ASP A 45 -4.61 -3.31 9.38
C ASP A 45 -3.55 -2.20 9.32
N GLU A 46 -2.50 -2.29 10.15
CA GLU A 46 -1.39 -1.33 10.19
C GLU A 46 -0.59 -1.27 8.88
N ILE A 47 -0.33 -2.42 8.25
CA ILE A 47 0.39 -2.48 6.97
C ILE A 47 -0.43 -1.84 5.85
N ILE A 48 -1.73 -2.16 5.76
CA ILE A 48 -2.61 -1.56 4.75
C ILE A 48 -2.69 -0.05 4.95
N HIS A 49 -2.84 0.41 6.21
CA HIS A 49 -2.88 1.83 6.54
C HIS A 49 -1.57 2.53 6.15
N SER A 50 -0.43 1.91 6.45
CA SER A 50 0.89 2.42 6.09
C SER A 50 1.07 2.54 4.57
N ILE A 51 0.64 1.52 3.81
CA ILE A 51 0.73 1.54 2.34
C ILE A 51 -0.15 2.64 1.74
N PHE A 52 -1.37 2.82 2.24
CA PHE A 52 -2.26 3.88 1.77
C PHE A 52 -1.73 5.27 2.12
N PHE A 53 -1.15 5.43 3.32
CA PHE A 53 -0.48 6.67 3.70
C PHE A 53 0.72 6.96 2.80
N LEU A 54 1.58 5.96 2.54
CA LEU A 54 2.72 6.08 1.61
C LEU A 54 2.27 6.45 0.19
N GLY A 55 1.16 5.86 -0.29
CA GLY A 55 0.58 6.19 -1.58
C GLY A 55 0.13 7.64 -1.67
N LYS A 56 -0.35 8.23 -0.57
CA LYS A 56 -0.79 9.63 -0.50
C LYS A 56 0.38 10.62 -0.56
N ILE A 57 1.49 10.33 0.12
CA ILE A 57 2.66 11.23 0.18
C ILE A 57 3.57 11.14 -1.05
N ASN A 58 3.34 10.17 -1.94
CA ASN A 58 4.14 10.01 -3.15
C ASN A 58 3.92 11.17 -4.14
N THR A 59 4.92 11.50 -4.96
CA THR A 59 4.93 12.64 -5.92
C THR A 59 3.82 12.57 -6.99
N ALA A 60 3.10 11.44 -7.04
CA ALA A 60 1.75 11.33 -7.58
C ALA A 60 0.88 10.55 -6.59
N PRO A 61 -0.17 11.16 -6.01
CA PRO A 61 -0.95 10.50 -4.97
C PRO A 61 -1.76 9.33 -5.53
N TYR A 62 -1.57 8.17 -4.91
CA TYR A 62 -2.36 6.97 -5.13
C TYR A 62 -3.50 6.90 -4.12
N THR A 63 -4.74 6.83 -4.61
CA THR A 63 -5.87 6.41 -3.78
C THR A 63 -5.85 4.89 -3.62
N PRO A 64 -6.48 4.35 -2.55
CA PRO A 64 -6.65 2.91 -2.40
C PRO A 64 -7.21 2.22 -3.66
N GLU A 65 -8.08 2.90 -4.41
CA GLU A 65 -8.67 2.37 -5.66
C GLU A 65 -7.68 2.34 -6.82
N LYS A 66 -6.72 3.27 -6.86
CA LYS A 66 -5.64 3.23 -7.85
C LYS A 66 -4.61 2.14 -7.54
N ILE A 67 -4.41 1.82 -6.26
CA ILE A 67 -3.52 0.73 -5.84
C ILE A 67 -4.20 -0.61 -6.13
N ILE A 68 -5.41 -0.79 -5.60
CA ILE A 68 -6.23 -1.99 -5.75
C ILE A 68 -7.21 -1.74 -6.90
N GLY A 69 -6.77 -2.05 -8.12
CA GLY A 69 -7.60 -1.91 -9.32
C GLY A 69 -8.79 -2.87 -9.39
N ASP A 70 -8.81 -3.89 -8.54
CA ASP A 70 -9.90 -4.86 -8.42
C ASP A 70 -10.97 -4.35 -7.44
N LYS A 71 -12.17 -4.06 -7.96
CA LYS A 71 -13.28 -3.53 -7.17
C LYS A 71 -13.80 -4.52 -6.13
N GLU A 72 -13.83 -5.82 -6.44
CA GLU A 72 -14.30 -6.83 -5.49
C GLU A 72 -13.32 -7.00 -4.32
N MET A 73 -12.03 -7.01 -4.62
CA MET A 73 -10.97 -7.04 -3.61
C MET A 73 -11.05 -5.82 -2.70
N LEU A 74 -11.28 -4.64 -3.29
CA LEU A 74 -11.38 -3.38 -2.55
C LEU A 74 -12.59 -3.36 -1.61
N VAL A 75 -13.77 -3.83 -2.05
CA VAL A 75 -14.95 -3.97 -1.19
C VAL A 75 -14.66 -4.92 -0.03
N LYS A 76 -14.14 -6.11 -0.31
CA LYS A 76 -13.80 -7.11 0.73
C LYS A 76 -12.77 -6.58 1.73
N LEU A 77 -11.80 -5.80 1.27
CA LEU A 77 -10.80 -5.17 2.12
C LEU A 77 -11.42 -4.10 3.03
N ARG A 78 -12.27 -3.23 2.48
CA ARG A 78 -12.96 -2.20 3.25
C ARG A 78 -13.92 -2.79 4.29
N GLU A 79 -14.58 -3.89 3.99
CA GLU A 79 -15.43 -4.61 4.96
C GLU A 79 -14.62 -5.22 6.11
N LYS A 80 -13.46 -5.81 5.80
CA LYS A 80 -12.63 -6.52 6.81
C LYS A 80 -11.72 -5.60 7.61
N PHE A 81 -11.24 -4.54 6.96
CA PHE A 81 -10.29 -3.56 7.45
C PHE A 81 -10.80 -2.16 7.09
N PRO A 82 -11.80 -1.61 7.80
CA PRO A 82 -12.32 -0.27 7.51
C PRO A 82 -11.35 0.84 7.93
N ARG A 83 -10.61 0.63 9.03
CA ARG A 83 -9.72 1.64 9.63
C ARG A 83 -8.66 2.20 8.67
N PRO A 84 -7.99 1.39 7.84
CA PRO A 84 -7.02 1.89 6.87
C PRO A 84 -7.63 2.83 5.84
N PHE A 85 -8.89 2.60 5.44
CA PHE A 85 -9.57 3.45 4.46
C PHE A 85 -10.08 4.75 5.10
N ASP A 86 -10.46 4.72 6.37
CA ASP A 86 -10.98 5.90 7.07
C ASP A 86 -9.85 6.82 7.58
N TYR A 87 -8.71 6.25 7.99
CA TYR A 87 -7.67 6.98 8.71
C TYR A 87 -6.37 7.25 7.93
N TYR A 88 -6.19 6.72 6.71
CA TYR A 88 -4.97 6.97 5.93
C TYR A 88 -4.72 8.43 5.56
N LEU A 89 -5.76 9.28 5.61
CA LEU A 89 -5.63 10.71 5.33
C LEU A 89 -5.37 11.55 6.58
N SER A 90 -5.79 11.09 7.75
CA SER A 90 -5.85 11.91 8.96
C SER A 90 -4.85 11.48 10.03
N HIS A 91 -4.37 10.23 10.00
CA HIS A 91 -3.46 9.70 11.01
C HIS A 91 -2.15 9.25 10.38
N VAL A 92 -1.04 9.74 10.92
CA VAL A 92 0.29 9.22 10.62
C VAL A 92 0.38 7.79 11.20
N PRO A 93 0.81 6.80 10.40
CA PRO A 93 0.97 5.44 10.90
C PRO A 93 1.95 5.42 12.07
N LYS A 94 1.55 4.81 13.20
CA LYS A 94 2.35 4.75 14.44
C LYS A 94 3.65 3.97 14.28
N ARG A 95 3.74 3.12 13.25
CA ARG A 95 4.90 2.28 12.93
C ARG A 95 5.12 2.30 11.43
N SER A 96 6.40 2.27 11.03
CA SER A 96 6.74 2.07 9.62
C SER A 96 6.40 0.63 9.21
N PRO A 97 6.03 0.39 7.94
CA PRO A 97 5.70 -0.95 7.47
C PRO A 97 6.86 -1.96 7.66
N PHE A 98 8.11 -1.49 7.66
CA PHE A 98 9.27 -2.33 7.98
C PHE A 98 9.30 -2.76 9.45
N SER A 99 8.94 -1.87 10.38
CA SER A 99 8.86 -2.20 11.81
C SER A 99 7.77 -3.23 12.08
N CYS A 100 6.62 -3.15 11.42
CA CYS A 100 5.55 -4.15 11.56
C CYS A 100 5.98 -5.53 11.03
N VAL A 101 6.71 -5.58 9.91
CA VAL A 101 7.23 -6.85 9.37
C VAL A 101 8.28 -7.47 10.31
N MET A 102 9.18 -6.67 10.89
CA MET A 102 10.19 -7.19 11.81
C MET A 102 9.60 -7.71 13.12
N ASP A 103 8.55 -7.07 13.64
CA ASP A 103 7.85 -7.54 14.85
C ASP A 103 7.08 -8.87 14.62
N MET A 104 6.79 -9.24 13.37
CA MET A 104 6.14 -10.51 13.02
C MET A 104 7.09 -11.72 12.98
N THR A 105 8.40 -11.50 12.82
CA THR A 105 9.40 -12.57 12.71
C THR A 105 10.01 -12.98 14.05
N ARG A 106 9.40 -12.54 15.15
CA ARG A 106 9.80 -12.89 16.52
C ARG A 106 8.93 -14.00 17.10
#